data_AF-A0A0D3HXX0-F1
#
_entry.id   AF-A0A0D3HXX0-F1
#
_cell.length_a   1.000
_cell.length_b   1.000
_cell.length_c   1.000
_cell.angle_alpha   90.00
_cell.angle_beta   90.00
_cell.angle_gamma   90.00
#
_symmetry.space_group_name_H-M   'P 1'
#
loop_
_entity.id
_entity.type
_entity.pdbx_description
1 polymer ?
#
loop_
_entity_poly.entity_id
_entity_poly.type
_entity_poly.pdbx_seq_one_letter_code
_entity_poly.pdbx_strand_id
1 'polypeptide(L)'
;LPPDWEEVADEASGKVYFWNTKTDEVSWDRPAPAVSGSIGGGGGGGSGGGGGGSSGGGGGGGGGGGGGGGGGGGGGGGASAAASGDGSEAAAWLRDNEVTLSPGCPPPLLTFAAARLPASMMSEIERAGFARPSPIQAASWAPAMQGRDVVGIAKTGSGKTLAFLAPAFVQIIGGGRRNSPDPFALVMAPTRELATQIQSECERFGRSSGIRSVCLYGGAPKGGQLAELRALLIICTPGRLNDFLESGQVRPMRVAATCEQADRMLDMGFEPQIRTIMARVPRGYQSLMYTAACSARGAAPQAAPSLTPSRAAPQVMIGGAEEKLTANRDVEQRIITVSEGREKDVHLISQINTLPAASRVLIFCSTKRSCDALQRALSRQIGCNAMHGDKEQRERERMLADFRSGRAPILVATDVAARGLDIKDVRMVINFEFPPRIEDYIHRIGRTGRAGSKGIAVSFITSADIKVAAPLVAILRDAGQKVPAALEKMAALGGGGGGGGGSRGPRKG
;
A
#
# COMPACT_ATOMS: atom_id res chain seq x y z
N LEU A 1 8.31 32.29 28.32
CA LEU A 1 7.34 31.29 27.84
C LEU A 1 5.96 31.75 28.32
N PRO A 2 4.84 31.33 27.71
CA PRO A 2 3.53 31.54 28.31
C PRO A 2 3.51 30.96 29.74
N PRO A 3 2.67 31.50 30.65
CA PRO A 3 2.47 30.86 31.95
C PRO A 3 2.01 29.43 31.67
N ASP A 4 2.62 28.45 32.34
CA ASP A 4 2.43 27.00 32.17
C ASP A 4 3.39 26.29 31.19
N TRP A 5 4.35 26.99 30.56
CA TRP A 5 5.37 26.35 29.74
C TRP A 5 6.78 26.47 30.36
N GLU A 6 7.49 25.34 30.44
CA GLU A 6 8.86 25.22 30.94
C GLU A 6 9.82 24.80 29.82
N GLU A 7 11.09 25.21 29.94
CA GLU A 7 12.16 24.81 29.04
C GLU A 7 12.91 23.63 29.66
N VAL A 8 12.97 22.50 28.95
CA VAL A 8 13.56 21.25 29.43
C VAL A 8 14.67 20.81 28.48
N ALA A 9 15.86 20.54 29.02
CA ALA A 9 16.96 19.96 28.27
C ALA A 9 16.85 18.43 28.28
N ASP A 10 16.80 17.81 27.10
CA ASP A 10 16.89 16.35 26.97
C ASP A 10 18.34 15.92 27.16
N GLU A 11 18.64 15.29 28.31
CA GLU A 11 19.98 14.81 28.67
C GLU A 11 20.53 13.76 27.67
N ALA A 12 19.68 13.05 26.92
CA ALA A 12 20.10 12.03 25.97
C ALA A 12 20.51 12.60 24.60
N SER A 13 19.87 13.68 24.15
CA SER A 13 20.09 14.27 22.83
C SER A 13 20.78 15.64 22.85
N GLY A 14 20.88 16.27 24.02
CA GLY A 14 21.42 17.62 24.21
C GLY A 14 20.54 18.72 23.61
N LYS A 15 19.30 18.39 23.20
CA LYS A 15 18.36 19.34 22.60
C LYS A 15 17.38 19.86 23.64
N VAL A 16 16.97 21.10 23.45
CA VAL A 16 16.00 21.76 24.32
C VAL A 16 14.59 21.62 23.72
N TYR A 17 13.62 21.24 24.55
CA TYR A 17 12.19 21.26 24.22
C TYR A 17 11.42 22.06 25.27
N PHE A 18 10.19 22.44 24.93
CA PHE A 18 9.30 23.17 25.81
C PHE A 18 8.15 22.26 26.22
N TRP A 19 7.88 22.18 27.51
CA TRP A 19 6.85 21.32 28.08
C TRP A 19 5.79 22.15 28.77
N ASN A 20 4.51 21.88 28.48
CA ASN A 20 3.39 22.52 29.15
C ASN A 20 3.01 21.72 30.40
N THR A 21 3.17 22.32 31.58
CA THR A 21 2.97 21.66 32.88
C THR A 21 1.50 21.38 33.21
N LYS A 22 0.54 21.93 32.45
CA LYS A 22 -0.89 21.70 32.65
C LYS A 22 -1.53 20.75 31.63
N THR A 23 -1.10 20.79 30.37
CA THR A 23 -1.66 19.96 29.28
C THR A 23 -0.83 18.75 28.94
N ASP A 24 0.38 18.63 29.52
CA ASP A 24 1.38 17.61 29.19
C ASP A 24 1.82 17.64 27.71
N GLU A 25 1.66 18.80 27.07
CA GLU A 25 2.04 19.04 25.68
C GLU A 25 3.55 19.33 25.57
N VAL A 26 4.22 18.74 24.58
CA VAL A 26 5.64 18.95 24.29
C VAL A 26 5.82 19.62 22.93
N SER A 27 6.50 20.76 22.89
CA SER A 27 6.83 21.51 21.68
C SER A 27 8.34 21.65 21.51
N TRP A 28 8.85 21.46 20.29
CA TRP A 28 10.26 21.72 19.95
C TRP A 28 10.49 23.15 19.46
N ASP A 29 9.41 23.87 19.15
CA ASP A 29 9.44 25.30 18.80
C ASP A 29 9.03 26.13 20.02
N ARG A 30 9.69 27.27 20.25
CA ARG A 30 9.46 28.13 21.42
C ARG A 30 8.04 28.73 21.42
N PRO A 31 7.17 28.37 22.38
CA PRO A 31 5.82 28.91 22.46
C PRO A 31 5.80 30.43 22.67
N ALA A 32 4.97 31.13 21.90
CA ALA A 32 4.78 32.58 22.01
C ALA A 32 3.62 32.92 22.96
N PRO A 33 3.68 34.02 23.73
CA PRO A 33 2.55 34.47 24.53
C PRO A 33 1.36 34.85 23.63
N ALA A 34 0.15 34.49 24.04
CA ALA A 34 -1.06 34.95 23.36
C ALA A 34 -1.18 36.48 23.50
N VAL A 35 -1.19 37.19 22.38
CA VAL A 35 -1.43 38.65 22.35
C VAL A 35 -2.92 38.87 22.57
N SER A 36 -3.30 39.50 23.70
CA SER A 36 -4.70 39.81 24.00
C SER A 36 -5.21 40.91 23.05
N GLY A 37 -6.02 40.54 22.06
CA GLY A 37 -6.74 41.48 21.20
C GLY A 37 -7.95 42.05 21.92
N SER A 38 -7.86 43.32 22.33
CA SER A 38 -9.00 44.11 22.81
C SER A 38 -9.86 44.58 21.63
N ILE A 39 -11.10 44.10 21.57
CA ILE A 39 -12.17 44.70 20.77
C ILE A 39 -12.73 45.87 21.58
N GLY A 40 -12.65 47.09 21.04
CA GLY A 40 -13.30 48.28 21.59
C GLY A 40 -13.49 49.31 20.48
N GLY A 41 -14.74 49.53 20.09
CA GLY A 41 -15.12 50.50 19.07
C GLY A 41 -15.16 51.94 19.56
N GLY A 42 -15.26 52.86 18.59
CA GLY A 42 -15.84 54.18 18.79
C GLY A 42 -14.90 55.37 18.54
N GLY A 43 -15.17 56.09 17.43
CA GLY A 43 -15.25 57.55 17.48
C GLY A 43 -14.11 58.37 16.85
N GLY A 44 -14.41 58.97 15.69
CA GLY A 44 -14.34 60.44 15.56
C GLY A 44 -13.14 61.06 14.82
N GLY A 45 -13.48 61.83 13.78
CA GLY A 45 -12.67 62.93 13.21
C GLY A 45 -11.71 62.48 12.10
N GLY A 46 -11.70 63.03 10.89
CA GLY A 46 -12.24 64.27 10.35
C GLY A 46 -11.22 64.84 9.35
N SER A 47 -11.69 65.49 8.27
CA SER A 47 -10.95 66.21 7.22
C SER A 47 -10.11 65.36 6.24
N GLY A 48 -10.09 65.59 4.92
CA GLY A 48 -10.69 66.62 4.07
C GLY A 48 -10.10 66.54 2.64
N GLY A 49 -10.80 67.12 1.66
CA GLY A 49 -10.32 67.36 0.28
C GLY A 49 -10.45 66.15 -0.66
N GLY A 50 -11.32 66.12 -1.66
CA GLY A 50 -11.50 67.12 -2.74
C GLY A 50 -10.89 66.51 -4.01
N GLY A 51 -11.54 66.42 -5.17
CA GLY A 51 -12.86 66.86 -5.61
C GLY A 51 -13.09 66.37 -7.05
N GLY A 52 -14.21 66.84 -7.64
CA GLY A 52 -14.53 66.84 -9.07
C GLY A 52 -14.84 65.46 -9.66
N GLY A 53 -16.00 65.18 -10.25
CA GLY A 53 -16.98 65.98 -10.96
C GLY A 53 -17.50 65.02 -12.05
N SER A 54 -18.79 64.65 -12.02
CA SER A 54 -19.83 65.17 -12.92
C SER A 54 -19.60 64.72 -14.38
N SER A 55 -20.54 64.21 -15.16
CA SER A 55 -22.00 64.08 -15.15
C SER A 55 -22.30 63.14 -16.33
N GLY A 56 -23.33 62.31 -16.31
CA GLY A 56 -24.73 62.64 -16.55
C GLY A 56 -25.30 61.39 -17.23
N GLY A 57 -26.41 60.82 -16.77
CA GLY A 57 -27.74 61.38 -16.94
C GLY A 57 -28.29 60.88 -18.28
N GLY A 58 -29.41 60.19 -18.37
CA GLY A 58 -30.41 59.81 -17.41
C GLY A 58 -31.65 59.30 -18.18
N GLY A 59 -32.61 58.77 -17.43
CA GLY A 59 -34.02 58.65 -17.82
C GLY A 59 -34.36 57.47 -18.76
N GLY A 60 -35.38 56.66 -18.49
CA GLY A 60 -36.44 56.72 -17.50
C GLY A 60 -37.71 56.03 -18.01
N GLY A 61 -38.55 55.55 -17.10
CA GLY A 61 -39.94 55.11 -17.31
C GLY A 61 -40.07 53.70 -17.87
N GLY A 62 -40.61 52.70 -17.18
CA GLY A 62 -41.84 52.69 -16.35
C GLY A 62 -42.93 51.98 -17.18
N GLY A 63 -43.77 51.07 -16.68
CA GLY A 63 -44.04 50.53 -15.36
C GLY A 63 -45.26 49.58 -15.45
N GLY A 64 -45.61 48.96 -14.32
CA GLY A 64 -46.90 48.28 -14.04
C GLY A 64 -47.05 46.91 -14.68
N GLY A 65 -47.26 45.80 -13.97
CA GLY A 65 -48.17 45.51 -12.85
C GLY A 65 -48.90 44.20 -13.26
N GLY A 66 -49.34 43.25 -12.45
CA GLY A 66 -49.43 43.02 -11.01
C GLY A 66 -50.15 41.67 -10.81
N GLY A 67 -50.28 41.22 -9.56
CA GLY A 67 -51.03 40.02 -9.13
C GLY A 67 -50.09 38.82 -8.84
N GLY A 68 -49.89 38.33 -7.62
CA GLY A 68 -50.82 38.07 -6.50
C GLY A 68 -51.32 36.63 -6.62
N GLY A 69 -51.23 35.71 -5.67
CA GLY A 69 -50.73 35.69 -4.30
C GLY A 69 -50.90 34.26 -3.72
N GLY A 70 -50.54 34.08 -2.44
CA GLY A 70 -50.80 32.89 -1.61
C GLY A 70 -49.62 31.91 -1.54
N GLY A 71 -49.05 31.51 -0.40
CA GLY A 71 -49.46 31.63 1.00
C GLY A 71 -49.47 30.24 1.66
N GLY A 72 -48.56 30.00 2.61
CA GLY A 72 -48.50 28.81 3.49
C GLY A 72 -47.14 28.08 3.39
N GLY A 73 -46.28 27.93 4.39
CA GLY A 73 -46.41 28.16 5.83
C GLY A 73 -46.35 26.84 6.63
N GLY A 74 -45.14 26.45 7.08
CA GLY A 74 -44.94 25.77 8.37
C GLY A 74 -44.71 24.25 8.40
N GLY A 75 -43.65 23.86 9.14
CA GLY A 75 -43.42 22.51 9.71
C GLY A 75 -42.24 21.78 9.06
N GLY A 76 -41.02 21.68 9.61
CA GLY A 76 -40.67 21.62 11.03
C GLY A 76 -40.97 20.22 11.58
N GLY A 77 -40.10 19.25 11.28
CA GLY A 77 -40.29 17.87 11.72
C GLY A 77 -39.12 16.96 11.32
N GLY A 78 -37.99 17.15 12.00
CA GLY A 78 -36.95 16.12 12.05
C GLY A 78 -37.49 14.89 12.75
N ALA A 79 -37.63 13.80 12.01
CA ALA A 79 -37.71 12.46 12.57
C ALA A 79 -36.39 11.77 12.27
N SER A 80 -35.46 11.93 13.21
CA SER A 80 -34.36 11.03 13.46
C SER A 80 -34.93 9.61 13.61
N ALA A 81 -34.94 8.83 12.54
CA ALA A 81 -34.92 7.38 12.65
C ALA A 81 -33.49 7.01 13.04
N ALA A 82 -33.23 7.08 14.35
CA ALA A 82 -32.02 6.57 14.94
C ALA A 82 -31.89 5.09 14.57
N ALA A 83 -30.90 4.77 13.75
CA ALA A 83 -30.40 3.42 13.58
C ALA A 83 -29.73 3.00 14.91
N SER A 84 -30.53 2.55 15.87
CA SER A 84 -30.07 2.07 17.18
C SER A 84 -29.80 0.55 17.21
N GLY A 85 -29.54 -0.07 16.04
CA GLY A 85 -29.35 -1.52 15.92
C GLY A 85 -27.93 -2.02 15.60
N ASP A 86 -26.98 -1.16 15.24
CA ASP A 86 -25.85 -1.61 14.39
C ASP A 86 -24.50 -1.84 15.11
N GLY A 87 -24.41 -1.52 16.40
CA GLY A 87 -23.14 -1.64 17.13
C GLY A 87 -22.71 -3.08 17.43
N SER A 88 -23.67 -4.00 17.60
CA SER A 88 -23.40 -5.39 18.00
C SER A 88 -22.96 -6.26 16.82
N GLU A 89 -23.63 -6.13 15.68
CA GLU A 89 -23.34 -6.90 14.47
C GLU A 89 -22.01 -6.48 13.84
N ALA A 90 -21.75 -5.17 13.73
CA ALA A 90 -20.46 -4.66 13.28
C ALA A 90 -19.32 -5.13 14.19
N ALA A 91 -19.48 -5.06 15.52
CA ALA A 91 -18.46 -5.51 16.46
C ALA A 91 -18.22 -7.03 16.39
N ALA A 92 -19.26 -7.84 16.18
CA ALA A 92 -19.12 -9.27 15.95
C ALA A 92 -18.37 -9.56 14.66
N TRP A 93 -18.77 -8.93 13.56
CA TRP A 93 -18.11 -9.09 12.26
C TRP A 93 -16.63 -8.68 12.29
N LEU A 94 -16.29 -7.58 12.99
CA LEU A 94 -14.90 -7.14 13.16
C LEU A 94 -14.06 -8.20 13.88
N ARG A 95 -14.60 -8.83 14.93
CA ARG A 95 -13.91 -9.94 15.63
C ARG A 95 -13.76 -11.16 14.73
N ASP A 96 -14.83 -11.57 14.05
CA ASP A 96 -14.85 -12.79 13.23
C ASP A 96 -13.92 -12.69 12.01
N ASN A 97 -13.64 -11.46 11.54
CA ASN A 97 -12.77 -11.21 10.39
C ASN A 97 -11.40 -10.62 10.80
N GLU A 98 -11.08 -10.63 12.11
CA GLU A 98 -9.81 -10.15 12.67
C GLU A 98 -9.48 -8.69 12.27
N VAL A 99 -10.50 -7.84 12.18
CA VAL A 99 -10.37 -6.45 11.76
C VAL A 99 -10.18 -5.54 12.97
N THR A 100 -9.11 -4.77 12.95
CA THR A 100 -8.82 -3.69 13.91
C THR A 100 -8.98 -2.35 13.20
N LEU A 101 -9.78 -1.46 13.78
CA LEU A 101 -10.00 -0.10 13.29
C LEU A 101 -9.42 0.91 14.28
N SER A 102 -8.77 1.96 13.79
CA SER A 102 -8.37 3.08 14.64
C SER A 102 -9.59 3.82 15.21
N PRO A 103 -9.46 4.53 16.34
CA PRO A 103 -10.52 5.38 16.86
C PRO A 103 -11.06 6.36 15.81
N GLY A 104 -12.38 6.53 15.78
CA GLY A 104 -13.06 7.42 14.84
C GLY A 104 -13.17 6.90 13.40
N CYS A 105 -12.85 5.62 13.14
CA CYS A 105 -13.16 4.97 11.86
C CYS A 105 -14.67 4.64 11.79
N PRO A 106 -15.36 4.91 10.66
CA PRO A 106 -16.77 4.54 10.50
C PRO A 106 -16.97 3.01 10.44
N PRO A 107 -18.20 2.52 10.67
CA PRO A 107 -18.49 1.09 10.62
C PRO A 107 -18.25 0.50 9.22
N PRO A 108 -17.88 -0.79 9.13
CA PRO A 108 -17.55 -1.44 7.86
C PRO A 108 -18.79 -1.63 6.96
N LEU A 109 -18.60 -1.53 5.64
CA LEU A 109 -19.65 -1.75 4.64
C LEU A 109 -19.70 -3.23 4.25
N LEU A 110 -20.54 -4.00 4.93
CA LEU A 110 -20.55 -5.48 4.85
C LEU A 110 -21.07 -6.02 3.50
N THR A 111 -21.80 -5.22 2.73
CA THR A 111 -22.38 -5.61 1.44
C THR A 111 -22.02 -4.60 0.35
N PHE A 112 -22.00 -5.03 -0.92
CA PHE A 112 -21.81 -4.11 -2.04
C PHE A 112 -22.95 -3.08 -2.13
N ALA A 113 -24.17 -3.45 -1.74
CA ALA A 113 -25.30 -2.53 -1.65
C ALA A 113 -25.06 -1.41 -0.62
N ALA A 114 -24.51 -1.74 0.56
CA ALA A 114 -24.12 -0.75 1.57
C ALA A 114 -23.01 0.19 1.08
N ALA A 115 -22.11 -0.31 0.21
CA ALA A 115 -21.07 0.50 -0.41
C ALA A 115 -21.58 1.54 -1.43
N ARG A 116 -22.84 1.43 -1.88
CA ARG A 116 -23.49 2.36 -2.83
C ARG A 116 -22.62 2.66 -4.06
N LEU A 117 -21.95 1.64 -4.58
CA LEU A 117 -21.11 1.77 -5.76
C LEU A 117 -21.96 2.09 -7.00
N PRO A 118 -21.45 2.88 -7.96
CA PRO A 118 -22.13 3.15 -9.22
C PRO A 118 -22.58 1.88 -9.93
N ALA A 119 -23.77 1.89 -10.52
CA ALA A 119 -24.36 0.72 -11.20
C ALA A 119 -23.44 0.10 -12.26
N SER A 120 -22.69 0.96 -12.98
CA SER A 120 -21.69 0.52 -13.95
C SER A 120 -20.54 -0.28 -13.33
N MET A 121 -20.13 0.05 -12.11
CA MET A 121 -19.11 -0.70 -11.36
C MET A 121 -19.68 -1.98 -10.76
N MET A 122 -20.91 -1.93 -10.24
CA MET A 122 -21.63 -3.10 -9.71
C MET A 122 -21.75 -4.20 -10.76
N SER A 123 -22.11 -3.85 -11.99
CA SER A 123 -22.15 -4.80 -13.12
C SER A 123 -20.82 -5.52 -13.35
N GLU A 124 -19.68 -4.82 -13.25
CA GLU A 124 -18.35 -5.44 -13.39
C GLU A 124 -17.99 -6.33 -12.19
N ILE A 125 -18.43 -5.97 -10.98
CA ILE A 125 -18.25 -6.78 -9.76
C ILE A 125 -19.07 -8.07 -9.84
N GLU A 126 -20.32 -7.97 -10.30
CA GLU A 126 -21.20 -9.13 -10.53
C GLU A 126 -20.64 -10.03 -11.63
N ARG A 127 -20.18 -9.46 -12.74
CA ARG A 127 -19.50 -10.21 -13.82
C ARG A 127 -18.22 -10.88 -13.34
N ALA A 128 -17.55 -10.31 -12.34
CA ALA A 128 -16.40 -10.92 -11.70
C ALA A 128 -16.76 -12.09 -10.76
N GLY A 129 -18.04 -12.28 -10.44
CA GLY A 129 -18.53 -13.34 -9.57
C GLY A 129 -18.28 -13.10 -8.09
N PHE A 130 -18.07 -11.84 -7.66
CA PHE A 130 -17.85 -11.53 -6.26
C PHE A 130 -19.18 -11.47 -5.50
N ALA A 131 -19.35 -12.35 -4.51
CA ALA A 131 -20.57 -12.42 -3.72
C ALA A 131 -20.66 -11.36 -2.60
N ARG A 132 -19.51 -10.98 -2.03
CA ARG A 132 -19.40 -10.00 -0.94
C ARG A 132 -18.06 -9.25 -0.99
N PRO A 133 -17.95 -8.05 -0.40
CA PRO A 133 -16.68 -7.37 -0.22
C PRO A 133 -15.73 -8.22 0.65
N SER A 134 -14.44 -8.20 0.33
CA SER A 134 -13.40 -8.73 1.24
C SER A 134 -13.32 -7.91 2.54
N PRO A 135 -12.75 -8.44 3.64
CA PRO A 135 -12.65 -7.70 4.89
C PRO A 135 -11.95 -6.35 4.77
N ILE A 136 -10.85 -6.29 4.01
CA ILE A 136 -10.14 -5.01 3.78
C ILE A 136 -11.00 -4.02 2.99
N GLN A 137 -11.78 -4.49 2.00
CA GLN A 137 -12.67 -3.63 1.21
C GLN A 137 -13.81 -3.09 2.09
N ALA A 138 -14.49 -3.96 2.83
CA ALA A 138 -15.60 -3.58 3.70
C ALA A 138 -15.17 -2.52 4.73
N ALA A 139 -14.02 -2.73 5.37
CA ALA A 139 -13.51 -1.84 6.40
C ALA A 139 -12.90 -0.54 5.85
N SER A 140 -12.24 -0.58 4.69
CA SER A 140 -11.56 0.60 4.14
C SER A 140 -12.45 1.48 3.25
N TRP A 141 -13.52 0.94 2.66
CA TRP A 141 -14.41 1.73 1.81
C TRP A 141 -15.19 2.79 2.58
N ALA A 142 -15.63 2.51 3.81
CA ALA A 142 -16.37 3.50 4.60
C ALA A 142 -15.59 4.82 4.79
N PRO A 143 -14.37 4.84 5.33
CA PRO A 143 -13.59 6.08 5.42
C PRO A 143 -13.15 6.61 4.05
N ALA A 144 -12.81 5.74 3.10
CA ALA A 144 -12.34 6.18 1.78
C ALA A 144 -13.42 6.90 0.97
N MET A 145 -14.67 6.44 1.00
CA MET A 145 -15.78 7.07 0.28
C MET A 145 -16.19 8.41 0.91
N GLN A 146 -15.86 8.65 2.17
CA GLN A 146 -16.02 9.95 2.86
C GLN A 146 -14.90 10.94 2.52
N GLY A 147 -13.94 10.57 1.67
CA GLY A 147 -12.80 11.42 1.31
C GLY A 147 -11.70 11.50 2.37
N ARG A 148 -11.73 10.64 3.41
CA ARG A 148 -10.70 10.60 4.45
C ARG A 148 -9.48 9.83 3.97
N ASP A 149 -8.30 10.24 4.42
CA ASP A 149 -7.08 9.45 4.21
C ASP A 149 -7.23 8.06 4.85
N VAL A 150 -6.62 7.03 4.26
CA VAL A 150 -6.73 5.64 4.75
C VAL A 150 -5.38 4.95 4.71
N VAL A 151 -5.02 4.28 5.81
CA VAL A 151 -3.94 3.30 5.83
C VAL A 151 -4.56 1.91 5.98
N GLY A 152 -4.51 1.10 4.92
CA GLY A 152 -5.03 -0.26 4.88
C GLY A 152 -3.93 -1.31 4.95
N ILE A 153 -3.92 -2.12 6.02
CA ILE A 153 -2.95 -3.19 6.23
C ILE A 153 -3.67 -4.53 6.12
N ALA A 154 -3.28 -5.35 5.15
CA ALA A 154 -3.85 -6.69 4.99
C ALA A 154 -2.94 -7.62 4.16
N LYS A 155 -2.94 -8.92 4.44
CA LYS A 155 -2.14 -9.93 3.71
C LYS A 155 -2.28 -9.88 2.19
N THR A 156 -1.25 -10.31 1.44
CA THR A 156 -1.32 -10.39 -0.04
C THR A 156 -2.52 -11.24 -0.49
N GLY A 157 -3.18 -10.84 -1.58
CA GLY A 157 -4.37 -11.54 -2.08
C GLY A 157 -5.68 -11.22 -1.32
N SER A 158 -5.65 -10.31 -0.34
CA SER A 158 -6.84 -9.90 0.42
C SER A 158 -7.83 -9.01 -0.34
N GLY A 159 -7.56 -8.63 -1.59
CA GLY A 159 -8.45 -7.76 -2.38
C GLY A 159 -8.16 -6.25 -2.27
N LYS A 160 -6.95 -5.87 -1.81
CA LYS A 160 -6.51 -4.46 -1.71
C LYS A 160 -6.64 -3.68 -3.02
N THR A 161 -6.43 -4.32 -4.18
CA THR A 161 -6.53 -3.67 -5.50
C THR A 161 -7.85 -2.93 -5.68
N LEU A 162 -8.97 -3.63 -5.48
CA LEU A 162 -10.29 -3.01 -5.58
C LEU A 162 -10.60 -2.09 -4.37
N ALA A 163 -9.93 -2.30 -3.23
CA ALA A 163 -10.08 -1.47 -2.04
C ALA A 163 -9.70 0.01 -2.29
N PHE A 164 -8.64 0.29 -3.06
CA PHE A 164 -8.29 1.67 -3.46
C PHE A 164 -8.84 2.09 -4.83
N LEU A 165 -9.07 1.16 -5.77
CA LEU A 165 -9.63 1.54 -7.09
C LEU A 165 -11.08 1.99 -6.99
N ALA A 166 -11.92 1.32 -6.18
CA ALA A 166 -13.34 1.65 -6.10
C ALA A 166 -13.60 3.07 -5.59
N PRO A 167 -12.97 3.55 -4.49
CA PRO A 167 -13.11 4.95 -4.06
C PRO A 167 -12.65 5.96 -5.12
N ALA A 168 -11.53 5.69 -5.81
CA ALA A 168 -11.05 6.54 -6.89
C ALA A 168 -12.07 6.64 -8.03
N PHE A 169 -12.67 5.52 -8.42
CA PHE A 169 -13.71 5.49 -9.45
C PHE A 169 -14.96 6.24 -9.04
N VAL A 170 -15.42 6.08 -7.79
CA VAL A 170 -16.59 6.81 -7.26
C VAL A 170 -16.37 8.31 -7.35
N GLN A 171 -15.18 8.81 -7.01
CA GLN A 171 -14.87 10.23 -7.08
C GLN A 171 -14.79 10.75 -8.52
N ILE A 172 -14.18 9.99 -9.43
CA ILE A 172 -14.13 10.32 -10.86
C ILE A 172 -15.55 10.45 -11.43
N ILE A 173 -16.41 9.48 -11.09
CA ILE A 173 -17.79 9.40 -11.58
C ILE A 173 -18.65 10.51 -10.97
N GLY A 174 -18.63 10.66 -9.65
CA GLY A 174 -19.42 11.66 -8.92
C GLY A 174 -19.03 13.10 -9.23
N GLY A 175 -17.75 13.34 -9.54
CA GLY A 175 -17.26 14.65 -9.95
C GLY A 175 -17.55 15.03 -11.40
N GLY A 176 -18.25 14.18 -12.18
CA GLY A 176 -18.57 14.46 -13.59
C GLY A 176 -17.35 14.50 -14.51
N ARG A 177 -16.22 13.90 -14.11
CA ARG A 177 -14.92 14.09 -14.78
C ARG A 177 -14.65 13.09 -15.90
N ARG A 178 -15.60 12.24 -16.26
CA ARG A 178 -15.40 11.14 -17.24
C ARG A 178 -14.83 11.61 -18.59
N ASN A 179 -15.22 12.82 -19.01
CA ASN A 179 -14.78 13.42 -20.27
C ASN A 179 -13.56 14.33 -20.11
N SER A 180 -13.00 14.46 -18.90
CA SER A 180 -11.81 15.28 -18.67
C SER A 180 -10.60 14.66 -19.39
N PRO A 181 -9.77 15.48 -20.06
CA PRO A 181 -8.51 15.02 -20.63
C PRO A 181 -7.39 14.92 -19.58
N ASP A 182 -7.57 15.55 -18.42
CA ASP A 182 -6.55 15.65 -17.37
C ASP A 182 -6.67 14.50 -16.36
N PRO A 183 -5.55 13.86 -15.97
CA PRO A 183 -5.53 12.86 -14.92
C PRO A 183 -6.11 13.36 -13.59
N PHE A 184 -6.91 12.52 -12.95
CA PHE A 184 -7.54 12.81 -11.66
C PHE A 184 -6.89 12.03 -10.51
N ALA A 185 -6.66 10.73 -10.70
CA ALA A 185 -6.17 9.82 -9.67
C ALA A 185 -4.82 9.21 -10.04
N LEU A 186 -3.89 9.21 -9.09
CA LEU A 186 -2.56 8.61 -9.22
C LEU A 186 -2.49 7.31 -8.42
N VAL A 187 -1.89 6.27 -8.98
CA VAL A 187 -1.60 5.00 -8.34
C VAL A 187 -0.11 4.67 -8.54
N MET A 188 0.69 4.74 -7.48
CA MET A 188 2.11 4.37 -7.54
C MET A 188 2.32 2.91 -7.14
N ALA A 189 3.15 2.19 -7.90
CA ALA A 189 3.56 0.81 -7.63
C ALA A 189 5.10 0.66 -7.74
N PRO A 190 5.74 -0.23 -6.95
CA PRO A 190 7.19 -0.40 -6.93
C PRO A 190 7.79 -1.05 -8.19
N THR A 191 7.01 -1.86 -8.91
CA THR A 191 7.48 -2.62 -10.07
C THR A 191 6.60 -2.36 -11.29
N ARG A 192 7.19 -2.53 -12.47
CA ARG A 192 6.50 -2.34 -13.75
C ARG A 192 5.37 -3.36 -13.90
N GLU A 193 5.63 -4.59 -13.49
CA GLU A 193 4.70 -5.70 -13.61
C GLU A 193 3.48 -5.51 -12.71
N LEU A 194 3.68 -5.00 -11.49
CA LEU A 194 2.58 -4.64 -10.59
C LEU A 194 1.76 -3.49 -11.16
N ALA A 195 2.43 -2.47 -11.72
CA ALA A 195 1.75 -1.35 -12.37
C ALA A 195 0.85 -1.84 -13.52
N THR A 196 1.36 -2.68 -14.42
CA THR A 196 0.57 -3.27 -15.51
C THR A 196 -0.57 -4.15 -15.00
N GLN A 197 -0.36 -4.89 -13.91
CA GLN A 197 -1.44 -5.67 -13.30
C GLN A 197 -2.55 -4.77 -12.75
N ILE A 198 -2.21 -3.71 -12.02
CA ILE A 198 -3.20 -2.76 -11.51
C ILE A 198 -3.91 -2.07 -12.67
N GLN A 199 -3.21 -1.75 -13.77
CA GLN A 199 -3.83 -1.26 -15.00
C GLN A 199 -4.88 -2.23 -15.52
N SER A 200 -4.57 -3.54 -15.61
CA SER A 200 -5.54 -4.53 -16.10
C SER A 200 -6.79 -4.65 -15.22
N GLU A 201 -6.64 -4.54 -13.90
CA GLU A 201 -7.80 -4.52 -12.98
C GLU A 201 -8.57 -3.18 -13.11
N CYS A 202 -7.86 -2.07 -13.33
CA CYS A 202 -8.47 -0.78 -13.59
C CYS A 202 -9.31 -0.81 -14.88
N GLU A 203 -8.77 -1.37 -15.96
CA GLU A 203 -9.50 -1.57 -17.23
C GLU A 203 -10.68 -2.52 -17.06
N ARG A 204 -10.53 -3.57 -16.25
CA ARG A 204 -11.61 -4.53 -15.99
C ARG A 204 -12.79 -3.88 -15.26
N PHE A 205 -12.55 -3.22 -14.13
CA PHE A 205 -13.60 -2.67 -13.27
C PHE A 205 -14.03 -1.25 -13.67
N GLY A 206 -13.20 -0.53 -14.43
CA GLY A 206 -13.49 0.81 -14.93
C GLY A 206 -14.23 0.83 -16.28
N ARG A 207 -14.25 -0.29 -17.02
CA ARG A 207 -14.78 -0.40 -18.39
C ARG A 207 -16.19 0.16 -18.54
N SER A 208 -17.14 -0.42 -17.82
CA SER A 208 -18.56 -0.01 -17.88
C SER A 208 -18.80 1.42 -17.40
N SER A 209 -17.84 2.01 -16.67
CA SER A 209 -17.90 3.40 -16.21
C SER A 209 -17.22 4.39 -17.17
N GLY A 210 -16.62 3.92 -18.27
CA GLY A 210 -15.87 4.74 -19.21
C GLY A 210 -14.60 5.35 -18.63
N ILE A 211 -14.04 4.75 -17.57
CA ILE A 211 -12.83 5.24 -16.93
C ILE A 211 -11.62 4.81 -17.75
N ARG A 212 -10.87 5.79 -18.25
CA ARG A 212 -9.62 5.58 -18.99
C ARG A 212 -8.44 5.62 -18.03
N SER A 213 -7.53 4.68 -18.16
CA SER A 213 -6.29 4.61 -17.40
C SER A 213 -5.07 4.45 -18.29
N VAL A 214 -3.90 4.89 -17.81
CA VAL A 214 -2.61 4.71 -18.48
C VAL A 214 -1.58 4.20 -17.48
N CYS A 215 -0.63 3.38 -17.95
CA CYS A 215 0.45 2.87 -17.13
C CYS A 215 1.81 3.43 -17.55
N LEU A 216 2.48 4.14 -16.63
CA LEU A 216 3.74 4.84 -16.86
C LEU A 216 4.89 4.13 -16.14
N TYR A 217 5.78 3.51 -16.90
CA TYR A 217 6.90 2.78 -16.33
C TYR A 217 8.14 2.78 -17.22
N GLY A 218 9.32 2.64 -16.59
CA GLY A 218 10.62 2.65 -17.26
C GLY A 218 10.82 1.47 -18.22
N GLY A 219 11.79 1.56 -19.13
CA GLY A 219 12.16 0.44 -20.03
C GLY A 219 11.19 0.14 -21.19
N ALA A 220 10.05 0.82 -21.26
CA ALA A 220 9.19 0.87 -22.45
C ALA A 220 9.30 2.25 -23.13
N PRO A 221 9.04 2.35 -24.45
CA PRO A 221 9.09 3.60 -25.20
C PRO A 221 8.21 4.69 -24.59
N LYS A 222 8.74 5.92 -24.49
CA LYS A 222 8.00 7.08 -23.94
C LYS A 222 6.80 7.46 -24.82
N GLY A 223 6.97 7.45 -26.15
CA GLY A 223 5.95 7.94 -27.10
C GLY A 223 4.58 7.26 -26.96
N GLY A 224 4.54 5.93 -26.78
CA GLY A 224 3.28 5.21 -26.58
C GLY A 224 2.57 5.61 -25.28
N GLN A 225 3.31 5.71 -24.18
CA GLN A 225 2.77 6.15 -22.90
C GLN A 225 2.24 7.59 -22.95
N LEU A 226 2.90 8.47 -23.71
CA LEU A 226 2.48 9.86 -23.90
C LEU A 226 1.22 9.99 -24.75
N ALA A 227 1.08 9.16 -25.79
CA ALA A 227 -0.14 9.13 -26.59
C ALA A 227 -1.37 8.73 -25.75
N GLU A 228 -1.16 7.91 -24.72
CA GLU A 228 -2.21 7.41 -23.82
C GLU A 228 -2.45 8.30 -22.58
N LEU A 229 -1.69 9.38 -22.38
CA LEU A 229 -1.83 10.27 -21.21
C LEU A 229 -3.20 10.94 -21.05
N ARG A 230 -4.05 10.93 -22.09
CA ARG A 230 -5.45 11.35 -22.01
C ARG A 230 -6.30 10.33 -21.24
N ALA A 231 -5.94 10.14 -19.97
CA ALA A 231 -6.51 9.17 -19.04
C ALA A 231 -6.89 9.87 -17.73
N LEU A 232 -7.88 9.32 -17.03
CA LEU A 232 -8.34 9.84 -15.74
C LEU A 232 -7.54 9.25 -14.58
N LEU A 233 -6.93 8.10 -14.79
CA LEU A 233 -6.15 7.41 -13.77
C LEU A 233 -4.76 7.05 -14.32
N ILE A 234 -3.72 7.52 -13.63
CA ILE A 234 -2.34 7.13 -13.92
C ILE A 234 -1.94 6.03 -12.94
N ILE A 235 -1.54 4.87 -13.47
CA ILE A 235 -0.77 3.87 -12.73
C ILE A 235 0.69 4.05 -13.09
N CYS A 236 1.64 4.04 -12.15
CA CYS A 236 3.04 4.25 -12.51
C CYS A 236 4.06 3.64 -11.56
N THR A 237 5.27 3.44 -12.08
CA THR A 237 6.49 3.38 -11.26
C THR A 237 7.04 4.81 -11.04
N PRO A 238 7.52 5.17 -9.84
CA PRO A 238 7.93 6.55 -9.51
C PRO A 238 8.91 7.18 -10.52
N GLY A 239 9.94 6.44 -10.95
CA GLY A 239 10.98 6.97 -11.83
C GLY A 239 10.46 7.49 -13.17
N ARG A 240 9.55 6.78 -13.84
CA ARG A 240 8.99 7.24 -15.13
C ARG A 240 8.03 8.42 -14.97
N LEU A 241 7.27 8.45 -13.88
CA LEU A 241 6.39 9.60 -13.62
C LEU A 241 7.22 10.86 -13.36
N ASN A 242 8.31 10.78 -12.59
CA ASN A 242 9.21 11.91 -12.38
C ASN A 242 9.79 12.45 -13.69
N ASP A 243 10.27 11.58 -14.58
CA ASP A 243 10.76 11.95 -15.92
C ASP A 243 9.70 12.75 -16.73
N PHE A 244 8.44 12.31 -16.72
CA PHE A 244 7.36 13.04 -17.39
C PHE A 244 6.91 14.32 -16.68
N LEU A 245 6.99 14.36 -15.35
CA LEU A 245 6.74 15.57 -14.59
C LEU A 245 7.84 16.61 -14.85
N GLU A 246 9.12 16.22 -14.82
CA GLU A 246 10.27 17.10 -15.06
C GLU A 246 10.28 17.68 -16.48
N SER A 247 9.89 16.89 -17.48
CA SER A 247 9.75 17.34 -18.86
C SER A 247 8.46 18.12 -19.15
N GLY A 248 7.60 18.36 -18.14
CA GLY A 248 6.36 19.13 -18.28
C GLY A 248 5.26 18.42 -19.07
N GLN A 249 5.37 17.10 -19.27
CA GLN A 249 4.46 16.31 -20.11
C GLN A 249 3.22 15.83 -19.34
N VAL A 250 3.31 15.76 -18.01
CA VAL A 250 2.19 15.42 -17.10
C VAL A 250 1.84 16.62 -16.22
N ARG A 251 0.55 16.93 -16.13
CA ARG A 251 0.02 18.00 -15.26
C ARG A 251 -0.23 17.50 -13.82
N PRO A 252 -0.24 18.41 -12.83
CA PRO A 252 -0.58 18.11 -11.43
C PRO A 252 -1.94 17.44 -11.24
N MET A 253 -2.04 16.47 -10.32
CA MET A 253 -3.22 15.60 -10.12
C MET A 253 -3.95 15.91 -8.80
N ARG A 254 -5.27 15.68 -8.71
CA ARG A 254 -6.07 16.07 -7.52
C ARG A 254 -6.31 14.96 -6.48
N VAL A 255 -6.02 13.70 -6.81
CA VAL A 255 -6.12 12.55 -5.89
C VAL A 255 -4.86 11.70 -6.04
N ALA A 256 -4.26 11.30 -4.92
CA ALA A 256 -3.05 10.48 -4.90
C ALA A 256 -3.23 9.26 -4.00
N ALA A 257 -3.34 8.09 -4.62
CA ALA A 257 -3.33 6.81 -3.93
C ALA A 257 -1.95 6.16 -4.07
N THR A 258 -1.37 5.73 -2.96
CA THR A 258 -0.13 4.95 -2.91
C THR A 258 -0.50 3.48 -2.72
N CYS A 259 -0.12 2.67 -3.69
CA CYS A 259 -0.68 1.34 -3.84
C CYS A 259 0.34 0.24 -3.55
N GLU A 260 -0.19 -0.89 -3.05
CA GLU A 260 0.42 -2.21 -2.88
C GLU A 260 1.94 -2.24 -2.72
N GLN A 261 2.37 -2.64 -1.53
CA GLN A 261 3.79 -2.72 -1.14
C GLN A 261 4.43 -1.34 -0.96
N ALA A 262 3.71 -0.40 -0.35
CA ALA A 262 4.23 0.94 -0.08
C ALA A 262 5.43 0.94 0.89
N ASP A 263 5.47 -0.01 1.82
CA ASP A 263 6.65 -0.41 2.60
C ASP A 263 7.86 -0.73 1.72
N ARG A 264 7.63 -1.41 0.59
CA ARG A 264 8.68 -1.80 -0.34
C ARG A 264 9.14 -0.67 -1.22
N MET A 265 8.26 0.27 -1.55
CA MET A 265 8.71 1.49 -2.22
C MET A 265 9.74 2.23 -1.36
N LEU A 266 9.53 2.29 -0.04
CA LEU A 266 10.50 2.84 0.89
C LEU A 266 11.79 2.01 0.94
N ASP A 267 11.68 0.69 1.12
CA ASP A 267 12.84 -0.23 1.13
C ASP A 267 13.70 -0.14 -0.14
N MET A 268 13.08 0.07 -1.30
CA MET A 268 13.76 0.18 -2.60
C MET A 268 14.42 1.55 -2.82
N GLY A 269 14.33 2.45 -1.83
CA GLY A 269 14.87 3.80 -1.94
C GLY A 269 14.05 4.71 -2.85
N PHE A 270 12.77 4.40 -3.10
CA PHE A 270 11.89 5.30 -3.87
C PHE A 270 11.38 6.47 -3.03
N GLU A 271 11.67 6.54 -1.72
CA GLU A 271 11.19 7.63 -0.86
C GLU A 271 11.49 9.03 -1.45
N PRO A 272 12.72 9.37 -1.90
CA PRO A 272 12.98 10.69 -2.49
C PRO A 272 12.15 10.93 -3.75
N GLN A 273 12.00 9.91 -4.59
CA GLN A 273 11.21 9.99 -5.83
C GLN A 273 9.72 10.22 -5.54
N ILE A 274 9.17 9.53 -4.53
CA ILE A 274 7.79 9.70 -4.09
C ILE A 274 7.59 11.11 -3.52
N ARG A 275 8.51 11.59 -2.66
CA ARG A 275 8.43 12.95 -2.12
C ARG A 275 8.40 14.01 -3.23
N THR A 276 9.22 13.85 -4.27
CA THR A 276 9.21 14.74 -5.45
C THR A 276 7.87 14.72 -6.18
N ILE A 277 7.27 13.54 -6.37
CA ILE A 277 5.94 13.42 -7.00
C ILE A 277 4.88 14.10 -6.14
N MET A 278 4.83 13.78 -4.86
CA MET A 278 3.83 14.29 -3.92
C MET A 278 3.92 15.81 -3.73
N ALA A 279 5.12 16.40 -3.83
CA ALA A 279 5.31 17.85 -3.80
C ALA A 279 4.62 18.58 -4.98
N ARG A 280 4.33 17.87 -6.08
CA ARG A 280 3.60 18.42 -7.24
C ARG A 280 2.09 18.15 -7.20
N VAL A 281 1.60 17.37 -6.23
CA VAL A 281 0.16 17.10 -6.06
C VAL A 281 -0.49 18.28 -5.32
N PRO A 282 -1.54 18.93 -5.86
CA PRO A 282 -2.26 20.00 -5.17
C PRO A 282 -2.68 19.65 -3.74
N ARG A 283 -2.64 20.64 -2.85
CA ARG A 283 -3.11 20.51 -1.46
C ARG A 283 -4.58 20.07 -1.42
N GLY A 284 -4.94 19.26 -0.43
CA GLY A 284 -6.30 18.72 -0.26
C GLY A 284 -6.60 17.46 -1.08
N TYR A 285 -5.57 16.75 -1.55
CA TYR A 285 -5.73 15.40 -2.08
C TYR A 285 -6.06 14.41 -0.96
N GLN A 286 -6.88 13.41 -1.27
CA GLN A 286 -7.03 12.24 -0.40
C GLN A 286 -5.87 11.26 -0.63
N SER A 287 -5.27 10.79 0.45
CA SER A 287 -4.21 9.79 0.46
C SER A 287 -4.74 8.41 0.87
N LEU A 288 -4.57 7.43 -0.02
CA LEU A 288 -4.95 6.04 0.22
C LEU A 288 -3.70 5.17 0.17
N MET A 289 -3.23 4.67 1.32
CA MET A 289 -2.02 3.85 1.42
C MET A 289 -2.37 2.42 1.81
N TYR A 290 -1.98 1.45 0.99
CA TYR A 290 -2.24 0.04 1.25
C TYR A 290 -0.95 -0.79 1.27
N THR A 291 -0.73 -1.56 2.33
CA THR A 291 0.46 -2.42 2.51
C THR A 291 0.08 -3.82 2.99
N ALA A 292 1.02 -4.75 2.84
CA ALA A 292 0.88 -6.08 3.40
C ALA A 292 1.22 -6.06 4.90
N ALA A 293 0.46 -6.84 5.67
CA ALA A 293 0.75 -7.21 7.06
C ALA A 293 2.06 -7.99 7.14
N CYS A 294 3.20 -7.31 7.05
CA CYS A 294 4.53 -7.90 7.20
C CYS A 294 5.41 -6.95 8.02
N SER A 295 5.61 -7.33 9.29
CA SER A 295 6.55 -6.84 10.31
C SER A 295 6.11 -5.73 11.25
N ALA A 296 5.95 -6.12 12.52
CA ALA A 296 5.91 -5.28 13.71
C ALA A 296 7.24 -4.55 14.04
N ARG A 297 8.22 -4.51 13.12
CA ARG A 297 9.52 -3.80 13.32
C ARG A 297 10.12 -3.18 12.05
N GLY A 298 9.47 -3.26 10.90
CA GLY A 298 9.92 -2.52 9.72
C GLY A 298 9.61 -1.02 9.86
N ALA A 299 10.35 -0.15 9.18
CA ALA A 299 10.09 1.28 9.12
C ALA A 299 8.69 1.64 8.55
N ALA A 300 7.92 0.66 8.03
CA ALA A 300 6.67 0.86 7.32
C ALA A 300 5.52 1.48 8.15
N PRO A 301 5.21 1.04 9.39
CA PRO A 301 4.16 1.70 10.20
C PRO A 301 4.60 3.10 10.67
N GLN A 302 5.90 3.36 10.77
CA GLN A 302 6.46 4.64 11.22
C GLN A 302 6.67 5.64 10.06
N ALA A 303 6.89 5.16 8.83
CA ALA A 303 7.12 5.97 7.64
C ALA A 303 5.87 6.17 6.79
N ALA A 304 4.85 5.30 6.88
CA ALA A 304 3.55 5.51 6.25
C ALA A 304 2.89 6.86 6.63
N PRO A 305 2.91 7.29 7.90
CA PRO A 305 2.41 8.61 8.29
C PRO A 305 3.20 9.79 7.68
N SER A 306 4.45 9.56 7.25
CA SER A 306 5.31 10.60 6.65
C SER A 306 5.04 10.85 5.17
N LEU A 307 4.28 9.94 4.53
CA LEU A 307 3.82 10.04 3.14
C LEU A 307 2.34 10.45 3.05
N THR A 308 1.57 10.31 4.12
CA THR A 308 0.23 10.86 4.24
C THR A 308 0.31 12.31 4.76
N PRO A 309 -0.42 13.26 4.16
CA PRO A 309 -0.40 14.64 4.62
C PRO A 309 -1.06 14.80 6.00
N SER A 310 -1.94 13.87 6.41
CA SER A 310 -2.63 13.89 7.70
C SER A 310 -2.14 12.77 8.64
N ARG A 311 -1.69 13.15 9.84
CA ARG A 311 -1.44 12.20 10.95
C ARG A 311 -2.73 11.60 11.54
N ALA A 312 -3.91 12.12 11.17
CA ALA A 312 -5.22 11.69 11.66
C ALA A 312 -5.97 10.75 10.68
N ALA A 313 -5.26 10.18 9.69
CA ALA A 313 -5.84 9.22 8.75
C ALA A 313 -6.33 7.95 9.47
N PRO A 314 -7.61 7.55 9.29
CA PRO A 314 -8.08 6.22 9.68
C PRO A 314 -7.13 5.09 9.31
N GLN A 315 -6.76 4.30 10.31
CA GLN A 315 -6.01 3.06 10.10
C GLN A 315 -6.97 1.88 10.16
N VAL A 316 -6.91 1.05 9.12
CA VAL A 316 -7.70 -0.17 8.97
C VAL A 316 -6.70 -1.32 8.85
N MET A 317 -6.74 -2.24 9.79
CA MET A 317 -5.82 -3.37 9.85
C MET A 317 -6.59 -4.68 9.90
N ILE A 318 -6.19 -5.64 9.09
CA ILE A 318 -6.79 -6.98 9.00
C ILE A 318 -5.73 -7.99 9.42
N GLY A 319 -6.00 -8.75 10.49
CA GLY A 319 -5.08 -9.71 11.12
C GLY A 319 -4.79 -9.45 12.61
N GLY A 320 -5.46 -8.48 13.24
CA GLY A 320 -5.31 -8.13 14.66
C GLY A 320 -4.19 -7.11 14.96
N ALA A 321 -4.22 -6.51 16.17
CA ALA A 321 -3.24 -5.52 16.62
C ALA A 321 -1.91 -6.12 17.11
N GLU A 322 -1.91 -7.41 17.45
CA GLU A 322 -0.75 -8.15 17.93
C GLU A 322 -0.14 -8.98 16.79
N GLU A 323 0.29 -8.36 15.69
CA GLU A 323 0.82 -9.11 14.56
C GLU A 323 2.27 -9.55 14.76
N LYS A 324 2.41 -10.77 15.27
CA LYS A 324 3.53 -11.65 15.02
C LYS A 324 3.57 -11.98 13.51
N LEU A 325 4.76 -11.93 12.90
CA LEU A 325 5.00 -12.31 11.49
C LEU A 325 4.41 -13.71 11.21
N THR A 326 3.22 -13.79 10.63
CA THR A 326 2.49 -15.04 10.40
C THR A 326 2.59 -15.44 8.93
N ALA A 327 3.17 -16.61 8.66
CA ALA A 327 3.13 -17.20 7.32
C ALA A 327 1.74 -17.76 7.01
N ASN A 328 1.37 -17.80 5.73
CA ASN A 328 0.10 -18.40 5.30
C ASN A 328 0.07 -19.89 5.68
N ARG A 329 -0.91 -20.29 6.51
CA ARG A 329 -1.10 -21.67 7.00
C ARG A 329 -1.45 -22.66 5.88
N ASP A 330 -1.95 -22.18 4.74
CA ASP A 330 -2.25 -23.02 3.55
C ASP A 330 -0.98 -23.40 2.75
N VAL A 331 0.20 -22.93 3.18
CA VAL A 331 1.48 -23.24 2.56
C VAL A 331 2.26 -24.22 3.43
N GLU A 332 2.49 -25.43 2.90
CA GLU A 332 3.41 -26.40 3.50
C GLU A 332 4.84 -25.89 3.36
N GLN A 333 5.55 -25.71 4.48
CA GLN A 333 6.90 -25.13 4.50
C GLN A 333 7.94 -26.22 4.78
N ARG A 334 8.79 -26.49 3.77
CA ARG A 334 9.89 -27.46 3.84
C ARG A 334 11.21 -26.72 3.89
N ILE A 335 11.90 -26.80 5.02
CA ILE A 335 13.25 -26.25 5.17
C ILE A 335 14.27 -27.37 5.02
N ILE A 336 15.20 -27.21 4.08
CA ILE A 336 16.26 -28.17 3.81
C ILE A 336 17.59 -27.46 4.05
N THR A 337 18.30 -27.88 5.08
CA THR A 337 19.67 -27.43 5.34
C THR A 337 20.60 -28.11 4.35
N VAL A 338 21.36 -27.33 3.61
CA VAL A 338 22.28 -27.81 2.59
C VAL A 338 23.65 -27.19 2.80
N SER A 339 24.69 -27.90 2.41
CA SER A 339 26.04 -27.37 2.27
C SER A 339 26.15 -26.58 0.96
N GLU A 340 27.15 -25.70 0.86
CA GLU A 340 27.41 -25.00 -0.39
C GLU A 340 27.85 -25.96 -1.51
N GLY A 341 27.54 -25.61 -2.76
CA GLY A 341 27.91 -26.40 -3.95
C GLY A 341 26.74 -27.10 -4.63
N ARG A 342 26.99 -28.28 -5.22
CA ARG A 342 26.06 -29.00 -6.12
C ARG A 342 24.88 -29.67 -5.39
N GLU A 343 24.90 -29.72 -4.07
CA GLU A 343 23.84 -30.33 -3.26
C GLU A 343 22.48 -29.63 -3.49
N LYS A 344 22.50 -28.31 -3.65
CA LYS A 344 21.31 -27.50 -3.97
C LYS A 344 20.65 -27.94 -5.28
N ASP A 345 21.43 -28.21 -6.32
CA ASP A 345 20.91 -28.59 -7.64
C ASP A 345 20.21 -29.95 -7.58
N VAL A 346 20.79 -30.91 -6.84
CA VAL A 346 20.21 -32.25 -6.65
C VAL A 346 18.88 -32.17 -5.90
N HIS A 347 18.84 -31.43 -4.78
CA HIS A 347 17.59 -31.23 -4.05
C HIS A 347 16.55 -30.46 -4.86
N LEU A 348 16.97 -29.47 -5.65
CA LEU A 348 16.07 -28.71 -6.49
C LEU A 348 15.32 -29.61 -7.48
N ILE A 349 16.07 -30.43 -8.23
CA ILE A 349 15.50 -31.37 -9.20
C ILE A 349 14.60 -32.40 -8.48
N SER A 350 15.07 -32.94 -7.35
CA SER A 350 14.28 -33.87 -6.55
C SER A 350 12.92 -33.29 -6.13
N GLN A 351 12.89 -32.05 -5.64
CA GLN A 351 11.65 -31.40 -5.23
C GLN A 351 10.73 -31.09 -6.41
N ILE A 352 11.27 -30.61 -7.52
CA ILE A 352 10.48 -30.37 -8.75
C ILE A 352 9.83 -31.67 -9.23
N ASN A 353 10.56 -32.78 -9.21
CA ASN A 353 10.06 -34.08 -9.65
C ASN A 353 9.01 -34.71 -8.73
N THR A 354 8.79 -34.16 -7.52
CA THR A 354 7.66 -34.59 -6.67
C THR A 354 6.30 -34.09 -7.17
N LEU A 355 6.30 -33.14 -8.11
CA LEU A 355 5.09 -32.56 -8.65
C LEU A 355 4.63 -33.25 -9.94
N PRO A 356 3.33 -33.26 -10.24
CA PRO A 356 2.83 -33.65 -11.55
C PRO A 356 3.50 -32.84 -12.67
N ALA A 357 3.65 -33.45 -13.84
CA ALA A 357 4.14 -32.77 -15.03
C ALA A 357 3.34 -31.47 -15.30
N ALA A 358 4.03 -30.44 -15.79
CA ALA A 358 3.50 -29.10 -16.05
C ALA A 358 3.02 -28.30 -14.81
N SER A 359 3.31 -28.75 -13.59
CA SER A 359 3.10 -27.93 -12.39
C SER A 359 3.95 -26.66 -12.43
N ARG A 360 3.33 -25.51 -12.14
CA ARG A 360 4.04 -24.22 -12.14
C ARG A 360 4.91 -24.06 -10.89
N VAL A 361 6.20 -23.82 -11.09
CA VAL A 361 7.20 -23.64 -10.03
C VAL A 361 7.89 -22.29 -10.16
N LEU A 362 7.91 -21.52 -9.07
CA LEU A 362 8.64 -20.25 -8.99
C LEU A 362 9.87 -20.42 -8.12
N ILE A 363 11.06 -20.17 -8.67
CA ILE A 363 12.34 -20.33 -7.99
C ILE A 363 12.96 -18.95 -7.77
N PHE A 364 13.32 -18.63 -6.52
CA PHE A 364 13.95 -17.38 -6.15
C PHE A 364 15.47 -17.53 -5.97
N CYS A 365 16.22 -16.64 -6.62
CA CYS A 365 17.65 -16.44 -6.44
C CYS A 365 17.94 -15.00 -5.99
N SER A 366 19.08 -14.76 -5.33
CA SER A 366 19.41 -13.42 -4.82
C SER A 366 19.99 -12.51 -5.90
N THR A 367 20.70 -13.09 -6.89
CA THR A 367 21.41 -12.32 -7.92
C THR A 367 20.96 -12.68 -9.33
N LYS A 368 21.07 -11.69 -10.23
CA LYS A 368 20.78 -11.84 -11.67
C LYS A 368 21.62 -12.96 -12.30
N ARG A 369 22.91 -13.00 -11.94
CA ARG A 369 23.86 -14.03 -12.39
C ARG A 369 23.45 -15.43 -11.92
N SER A 370 22.98 -15.56 -10.68
CA SER A 370 22.47 -16.84 -10.15
C SER A 370 21.22 -17.29 -10.92
N CYS A 371 20.29 -16.38 -11.24
CA CYS A 371 19.14 -16.72 -12.09
C CYS A 371 19.55 -17.27 -13.45
N ASP A 372 20.45 -16.60 -14.18
CA ASP A 372 20.91 -17.04 -15.50
C ASP A 372 21.73 -18.33 -15.42
N ALA A 373 22.51 -18.53 -14.37
CA ALA A 373 23.26 -19.77 -14.16
C ALA A 373 22.32 -20.96 -13.91
N LEU A 374 21.33 -20.78 -13.04
CA LEU A 374 20.37 -21.82 -12.72
C LEU A 374 19.48 -22.16 -13.91
N GLN A 375 19.01 -21.16 -14.65
CA GLN A 375 18.23 -21.38 -15.87
C GLN A 375 19.02 -22.17 -16.90
N ARG A 376 20.31 -21.87 -17.13
CA ARG A 376 21.16 -22.66 -18.02
C ARG A 376 21.35 -24.10 -17.54
N ALA A 377 21.46 -24.32 -16.24
CA ALA A 377 21.58 -25.66 -15.67
C ALA A 377 20.29 -26.50 -15.89
N LEU A 378 19.12 -25.88 -15.69
CA LEU A 378 17.81 -26.54 -15.79
C LEU A 378 17.30 -26.69 -17.23
N SER A 379 17.63 -25.76 -18.14
CA SER A 379 17.03 -25.69 -19.49
C SER A 379 17.26 -26.93 -20.36
N ARG A 380 18.27 -27.74 -20.05
CA ARG A 380 18.54 -28.99 -20.75
C ARG A 380 17.55 -30.11 -20.40
N GLN A 381 16.86 -29.99 -19.27
CA GLN A 381 15.99 -31.04 -18.73
C GLN A 381 14.53 -30.59 -18.63
N ILE A 382 14.29 -29.31 -18.30
CA ILE A 382 12.96 -28.77 -18.05
C ILE A 382 12.84 -27.37 -18.66
N GLY A 383 11.71 -27.08 -19.30
CA GLY A 383 11.42 -25.74 -19.82
C GLY A 383 11.40 -24.70 -18.71
N CYS A 384 12.37 -23.80 -18.71
CA CYS A 384 12.51 -22.77 -17.68
C CYS A 384 12.98 -21.42 -18.24
N ASN A 385 12.45 -20.34 -17.66
CA ASN A 385 12.82 -18.96 -17.97
C ASN A 385 13.51 -18.28 -16.77
N ALA A 386 14.43 -17.35 -17.02
CA ALA A 386 15.09 -16.52 -16.01
C ALA A 386 14.65 -15.06 -16.13
N MET A 387 14.15 -14.48 -15.05
CA MET A 387 13.63 -13.12 -15.01
C MET A 387 14.31 -12.28 -13.94
N HIS A 388 14.96 -11.20 -14.37
CA HIS A 388 15.65 -10.25 -13.51
C HIS A 388 15.71 -8.88 -14.18
N GLY A 389 16.23 -7.88 -13.48
CA GLY A 389 16.22 -6.48 -13.92
C GLY A 389 17.08 -6.13 -15.14
N ASP A 390 17.90 -7.06 -15.65
CA ASP A 390 18.69 -6.84 -16.89
C ASP A 390 18.00 -7.39 -18.13
N LYS A 391 16.89 -8.13 -17.98
CA LYS A 391 16.08 -8.55 -19.12
C LYS A 391 15.28 -7.36 -19.65
N GLU A 392 15.13 -7.30 -20.97
CA GLU A 392 14.30 -6.27 -21.58
C GLU A 392 12.82 -6.44 -21.19
N GLN A 393 12.05 -5.37 -21.16
CA GLN A 393 10.65 -5.44 -20.71
C GLN A 393 9.82 -6.40 -21.56
N ARG A 394 10.01 -6.37 -22.89
CA ARG A 394 9.33 -7.26 -23.83
C ARG A 394 9.67 -8.73 -23.57
N GLU A 395 10.91 -9.02 -23.18
CA GLU A 395 11.32 -10.38 -22.80
C GLU A 395 10.66 -10.81 -21.50
N ARG A 396 10.62 -9.93 -20.49
CA ARG A 396 9.96 -10.20 -19.21
C ARG A 396 8.46 -10.48 -19.40
N GLU A 397 7.77 -9.69 -20.22
CA GLU A 397 6.36 -9.92 -20.58
C GLU A 397 6.15 -11.27 -21.28
N ARG A 398 7.01 -11.61 -22.25
CA ARG A 398 6.98 -12.93 -22.91
C ARG A 398 7.20 -14.06 -21.91
N MET A 399 8.21 -13.95 -21.05
CA MET A 399 8.52 -14.98 -20.04
C MET A 399 7.37 -15.18 -19.05
N LEU A 400 6.69 -14.11 -18.63
CA LEU A 400 5.48 -14.20 -17.80
C LEU A 400 4.33 -14.88 -18.54
N ALA A 401 4.13 -14.56 -19.82
CA ALA A 401 3.10 -15.20 -20.64
C ALA A 401 3.39 -16.70 -20.83
N ASP A 402 4.65 -17.07 -21.08
CA ASP A 402 5.09 -18.47 -21.19
C ASP A 402 4.85 -19.24 -19.88
N PHE A 403 5.15 -18.61 -18.74
CA PHE A 403 4.91 -19.19 -17.42
C PHE A 403 3.42 -19.36 -17.10
N ARG A 404 2.60 -18.34 -17.37
CA ARG A 404 1.14 -18.38 -17.18
C ARG A 404 0.48 -19.43 -18.08
N SER A 405 0.90 -19.52 -19.34
CA SER A 405 0.39 -20.52 -20.30
C SER A 405 0.89 -21.94 -20.04
N GLY A 406 1.88 -22.12 -19.16
CA GLY A 406 2.49 -23.43 -18.88
C GLY A 406 3.49 -23.90 -19.95
N ARG A 407 3.77 -23.08 -20.98
CA ARG A 407 4.80 -23.38 -21.99
C ARG A 407 6.20 -23.48 -21.38
N ALA A 408 6.48 -22.66 -20.37
CA ALA A 408 7.67 -22.76 -19.53
C ALA A 408 7.22 -22.85 -18.06
N PRO A 409 6.97 -24.06 -17.51
CA PRO A 409 6.35 -24.22 -16.19
C PRO A 409 7.26 -23.81 -15.04
N ILE A 410 8.55 -23.52 -15.29
CA ILE A 410 9.49 -23.05 -14.27
C ILE A 410 9.91 -21.62 -14.57
N LEU A 411 9.77 -20.75 -13.58
CA LEU A 411 10.28 -19.37 -13.61
C LEU A 411 11.33 -19.18 -12.52
N VAL A 412 12.56 -18.89 -12.90
CA VAL A 412 13.65 -18.49 -12.00
C VAL A 412 13.69 -16.96 -11.93
N ALA A 413 13.61 -16.36 -10.76
CA ALA A 413 13.52 -14.91 -10.63
C ALA A 413 14.27 -14.34 -9.42
N THR A 414 14.63 -13.06 -9.50
CA THR A 414 15.04 -12.28 -8.32
C THR A 414 13.82 -11.68 -7.64
N ASP A 415 13.97 -11.25 -6.38
CA ASP A 415 12.91 -10.57 -5.63
C ASP A 415 12.30 -9.39 -6.39
N VAL A 416 13.15 -8.55 -7.00
CA VAL A 416 12.69 -7.38 -7.75
C VAL A 416 11.81 -7.79 -8.94
N ALA A 417 12.17 -8.88 -9.61
CA ALA A 417 11.45 -9.32 -10.79
C ALA A 417 10.16 -10.09 -10.48
N ALA A 418 10.09 -10.77 -9.33
CA ALA A 418 8.93 -11.55 -8.92
C ALA A 418 7.97 -10.81 -7.99
N ARG A 419 8.34 -9.62 -7.51
CA ARG A 419 7.47 -8.76 -6.69
C ARG A 419 6.30 -8.22 -7.50
N GLY A 420 5.13 -8.23 -6.87
CA GLY A 420 3.90 -7.73 -7.47
C GLY A 420 3.34 -8.57 -8.62
N LEU A 421 3.93 -9.73 -8.91
CA LEU A 421 3.34 -10.69 -9.84
C LEU A 421 2.15 -11.39 -9.16
N ASP A 422 0.94 -11.16 -9.65
CA ASP A 422 -0.18 -12.08 -9.48
C ASP A 422 -0.05 -13.20 -10.51
N ILE A 423 0.53 -14.30 -10.04
CA ILE A 423 0.60 -15.54 -10.80
C ILE A 423 -0.32 -16.52 -10.13
N LYS A 424 -1.42 -16.82 -10.81
CA LYS A 424 -2.39 -17.82 -10.36
C LYS A 424 -1.80 -19.21 -10.55
N ASP A 425 -2.18 -20.11 -9.65
CA ASP A 425 -1.83 -21.53 -9.64
C ASP A 425 -0.32 -21.84 -9.69
N VAL A 426 0.48 -21.07 -8.95
CA VAL A 426 1.84 -21.51 -8.57
C VAL A 426 1.70 -22.62 -7.55
N ARG A 427 2.10 -23.85 -7.91
CA ARG A 427 1.99 -25.02 -7.03
C ARG A 427 3.13 -25.06 -6.00
N MET A 428 4.32 -24.63 -6.40
CA MET A 428 5.50 -24.65 -5.55
C MET A 428 6.33 -23.38 -5.70
N VAL A 429 6.79 -22.87 -4.56
CA VAL A 429 7.80 -21.82 -4.47
C VAL A 429 9.08 -22.44 -3.92
N ILE A 430 10.23 -22.14 -4.53
CA ILE A 430 11.53 -22.61 -4.07
C ILE A 430 12.45 -21.42 -3.81
N ASN A 431 12.92 -21.27 -2.57
CA ASN A 431 14.02 -20.36 -2.25
C ASN A 431 15.34 -21.09 -2.47
N PHE A 432 15.92 -20.96 -3.66
CA PHE A 432 17.20 -21.58 -4.00
C PHE A 432 18.36 -20.95 -3.19
N GLU A 433 18.24 -19.65 -2.98
CA GLU A 433 19.01 -18.89 -2.00
C GLU A 433 18.03 -18.25 -1.01
N PHE A 434 18.30 -18.43 0.28
CA PHE A 434 17.45 -17.88 1.33
C PHE A 434 17.49 -16.35 1.28
N PRO A 435 16.35 -15.64 1.45
CA PRO A 435 16.36 -14.19 1.44
C PRO A 435 17.09 -13.61 2.66
N PRO A 436 17.75 -12.45 2.54
CA PRO A 436 18.53 -11.86 3.63
C PRO A 436 17.66 -11.38 4.81
N ARG A 437 16.36 -11.19 4.58
CA ARG A 437 15.37 -10.75 5.58
C ARG A 437 14.24 -11.75 5.69
N ILE A 438 13.73 -11.91 6.90
CA ILE A 438 12.67 -12.88 7.16
C ILE A 438 11.32 -12.44 6.59
N GLU A 439 11.10 -11.14 6.44
CA GLU A 439 9.92 -10.57 5.81
C GLU A 439 9.87 -10.98 4.33
N ASP A 440 11.02 -10.90 3.63
CA ASP A 440 11.16 -11.31 2.24
C ASP A 440 10.79 -12.79 2.06
N TYR A 441 11.18 -13.66 3.01
CA TYR A 441 10.77 -15.07 3.03
C TYR A 441 9.24 -15.23 2.98
N ILE A 442 8.50 -14.54 3.85
CA ILE A 442 7.04 -14.62 3.90
C ILE A 442 6.41 -14.19 2.58
N HIS A 443 6.91 -13.12 1.94
CA HIS A 443 6.36 -12.67 0.66
C HIS A 443 6.67 -13.61 -0.50
N ARG A 444 7.84 -14.25 -0.48
CA ARG A 444 8.21 -15.26 -1.48
C ARG A 444 7.28 -16.45 -1.40
N ILE A 445 7.11 -17.03 -0.21
CA ILE A 445 6.23 -18.21 -0.04
C ILE A 445 4.75 -17.87 -0.27
N GLY A 446 4.32 -16.64 -0.02
CA GLY A 446 2.98 -16.13 -0.36
C GLY A 446 2.69 -16.01 -1.86
N ARG A 447 3.60 -16.43 -2.74
CA ARG A 447 3.30 -16.62 -4.17
C ARG A 447 2.54 -17.91 -4.46
N THR A 448 2.52 -18.87 -3.53
CA THR A 448 1.65 -20.05 -3.57
C THR A 448 0.60 -19.99 -2.45
N GLY A 449 -0.30 -20.98 -2.38
CA GLY A 449 -1.32 -21.03 -1.33
C GLY A 449 -2.43 -19.98 -1.45
N ARG A 450 -2.79 -19.56 -2.68
CA ARG A 450 -3.75 -18.47 -2.94
C ARG A 450 -5.16 -19.00 -3.20
N ALA A 451 -6.17 -18.18 -2.91
CA ALA A 451 -7.59 -18.42 -3.23
C ALA A 451 -8.11 -19.79 -2.74
N GLY A 452 -7.75 -20.20 -1.52
CA GLY A 452 -8.17 -21.46 -0.91
C GLY A 452 -7.41 -22.71 -1.43
N SER A 453 -6.45 -22.54 -2.34
CA SER A 453 -5.59 -23.63 -2.78
C SER A 453 -4.42 -23.85 -1.82
N LYS A 454 -3.99 -25.10 -1.64
CA LYS A 454 -2.77 -25.44 -0.89
C LYS A 454 -1.51 -25.23 -1.73
N GLY A 455 -0.45 -24.75 -1.10
CA GLY A 455 0.86 -24.52 -1.73
C GLY A 455 2.01 -25.25 -1.04
N ILE A 456 3.13 -25.42 -1.73
CA ILE A 456 4.38 -25.93 -1.14
C ILE A 456 5.46 -24.87 -1.27
N ALA A 457 6.15 -24.57 -0.18
CA ALA A 457 7.33 -23.73 -0.15
C ALA A 457 8.54 -24.54 0.29
N VAL A 458 9.55 -24.64 -0.57
CA VAL A 458 10.84 -25.27 -0.25
C VAL A 458 11.88 -24.18 -0.06
N SER A 459 12.67 -24.24 1.00
CA SER A 459 13.77 -23.30 1.22
C SER A 459 15.06 -24.01 1.52
N PHE A 460 16.10 -23.68 0.74
CA PHE A 460 17.46 -24.09 1.03
C PHE A 460 18.10 -23.07 1.96
N ILE A 461 18.62 -23.56 3.09
CA ILE A 461 19.31 -22.75 4.08
C ILE A 461 20.74 -23.26 4.25
N THR A 462 21.72 -22.35 4.28
CA THR A 462 23.13 -22.69 4.53
C THR A 462 23.60 -22.09 5.85
N SER A 463 24.84 -22.39 6.26
CA SER A 463 25.45 -21.78 7.45
C SER A 463 25.55 -20.25 7.38
N ALA A 464 25.57 -19.66 6.17
CA ALA A 464 25.59 -18.21 5.98
C ALA A 464 24.30 -17.52 6.44
N ASP A 465 23.18 -18.26 6.49
CA ASP A 465 21.84 -17.75 6.82
C ASP A 465 21.54 -17.81 8.33
N ILE A 466 22.56 -18.01 9.18
CA ILE A 466 22.39 -18.20 10.64
C ILE A 466 21.58 -17.08 11.31
N LYS A 467 21.69 -15.84 10.82
CA LYS A 467 21.01 -14.65 11.37
C LYS A 467 19.49 -14.73 11.25
N VAL A 468 18.98 -15.43 10.23
CA VAL A 468 17.53 -15.58 9.98
C VAL A 468 16.96 -16.88 10.55
N ALA A 469 17.82 -17.77 11.06
CA ALA A 469 17.40 -19.08 11.58
C ALA A 469 16.44 -18.97 12.77
N ALA A 470 16.74 -18.15 13.78
CA ALA A 470 15.88 -17.99 14.96
C ALA A 470 14.51 -17.37 14.61
N PRO A 471 14.43 -16.27 13.83
CA PRO A 471 13.15 -15.77 13.31
C PRO A 471 12.38 -16.81 12.49
N LEU A 472 13.07 -17.60 11.66
CA LEU A 472 12.43 -18.64 10.85
C LEU A 472 11.82 -19.75 11.70
N VAL A 473 12.51 -20.21 12.75
CA VAL A 473 11.98 -21.20 13.70
C VAL A 473 10.69 -20.69 14.34
N ALA A 474 10.65 -19.41 14.73
CA ALA A 474 9.46 -18.81 15.32
C ALA A 474 8.27 -18.83 14.33
N ILE A 475 8.49 -18.48 13.06
CA ILE A 475 7.46 -18.49 12.01
C ILE A 475 6.94 -19.90 11.74
N LEU A 476 7.83 -20.90 11.66
CA LEU A 476 7.44 -22.28 11.40
C LEU A 476 6.57 -22.83 12.52
N ARG A 477 6.95 -22.61 13.79
CA ARG A 477 6.17 -23.04 14.95
C ARG A 477 4.79 -22.39 14.98
N ASP A 478 4.74 -21.09 14.69
CA ASP A 478 3.51 -20.31 14.66
C ASP A 478 2.54 -20.77 13.55
N ALA A 479 3.08 -21.16 12.41
CA ALA A 479 2.33 -21.76 11.30
C ALA A 479 2.04 -23.27 11.48
N GLY A 480 2.37 -23.86 12.63
CA GLY A 480 2.17 -25.30 12.90
C GLY A 480 3.00 -26.23 12.02
N GLN A 481 4.12 -25.74 11.48
CA GLN A 481 4.99 -26.49 10.57
C GLN A 481 6.06 -27.28 11.35
N LYS A 482 6.54 -28.36 10.74
CA LYS A 482 7.64 -29.15 11.31
C LYS A 482 8.95 -28.36 11.21
N VAL A 483 9.59 -28.11 12.35
CA VAL A 483 10.91 -27.47 12.41
C VAL A 483 11.99 -28.56 12.29
N PRO A 484 12.90 -28.50 11.31
CA PRO A 484 14.00 -29.45 11.22
C PRO A 484 15.01 -29.26 12.36
N ALA A 485 15.50 -30.36 12.94
CA ALA A 485 16.48 -30.31 14.03
C ALA A 485 17.78 -29.56 13.65
N ALA A 486 18.19 -29.61 12.38
CA ALA A 486 19.35 -28.85 11.88
C ALA A 486 19.12 -27.34 11.96
N LEU A 487 17.90 -26.87 11.66
CA LEU A 487 17.52 -25.46 11.78
C LEU A 487 17.47 -25.01 13.25
N GLU A 488 16.96 -25.86 14.16
CA GLU A 488 16.95 -25.56 15.59
C GLU A 488 18.37 -25.40 16.15
N LYS A 489 19.29 -26.29 15.74
CA LYS A 489 20.72 -26.17 16.09
C LYS A 489 21.32 -24.87 15.54
N MET A 490 21.03 -24.53 14.30
CA MET A 490 21.49 -23.27 13.68
C MET A 490 20.98 -22.03 14.44
N ALA A 491 19.69 -22.04 14.84
CA ALA A 491 19.11 -20.96 15.62
C ALA A 491 19.75 -20.82 17.02
N ALA A 492 20.06 -21.95 17.67
CA ALA A 492 20.74 -21.96 18.97
C ALA A 492 22.17 -21.38 18.89
N LEU A 493 22.90 -21.67 17.81
CA LEU A 493 24.25 -21.15 17.58
C LEU A 493 24.25 -19.64 17.28
N GLY A 494 23.22 -19.13 16.59
CA GLY A 494 23.09 -17.71 16.25
C GLY A 494 22.76 -16.80 17.43
N GLY A 495 22.24 -17.34 18.53
CA GLY A 495 21.82 -16.58 19.72
C GLY A 495 22.93 -16.25 20.73
N GLY A 496 24.16 -16.74 20.53
CA GLY A 496 25.24 -16.65 21.52
C GLY A 496 26.14 -15.41 21.48
N GLY A 497 25.91 -14.47 20.56
CA GLY A 497 26.83 -13.34 20.31
C GLY A 497 26.38 -12.02 20.95
N GLY A 498 26.27 -11.94 22.28
CA GLY A 498 25.84 -10.71 22.94
C GLY A 498 25.84 -10.78 24.46
N GLY A 499 26.95 -11.17 25.07
CA GLY A 499 27.05 -11.31 26.52
C GLY A 499 28.50 -11.53 26.97
N GLY A 500 29.38 -10.60 26.63
CA GLY A 500 30.74 -10.55 27.18
C GLY A 500 30.71 -10.14 28.65
N GLY A 501 30.30 -11.05 29.52
CA GLY A 501 30.48 -10.94 30.97
C GLY A 501 31.97 -10.98 31.27
N GLY A 502 32.56 -9.81 31.52
CA GLY A 502 33.93 -9.68 31.99
C GLY A 502 34.11 -10.37 33.34
N SER A 503 34.59 -11.61 33.31
CA SER A 503 35.13 -12.30 34.49
C SER A 503 36.46 -11.63 34.87
N ARG A 504 36.38 -10.56 35.68
CA ARG A 504 37.54 -10.08 36.45
C ARG A 504 37.87 -11.14 37.50
N GLY A 505 38.95 -11.89 37.24
CA GLY A 505 39.56 -12.76 38.24
C GLY A 505 40.07 -11.96 39.45
N PRO A 506 40.20 -12.59 40.63
CA PRO A 506 40.57 -11.89 41.85
C PRO A 506 42.05 -11.53 41.83
N ARG A 507 42.36 -10.24 41.96
CA ARG A 507 43.71 -9.76 42.28
C ARG A 507 44.07 -10.22 43.70
N LYS A 508 45.06 -11.09 43.83
CA LYS A 508 45.81 -11.32 45.07
C LYS A 508 47.02 -10.40 45.11
N GLY A 509 47.26 -9.83 46.29
CA GLY A 509 48.58 -9.46 46.85
C GLY A 509 49.28 -8.31 46.19
#